data_AF-D1BXM2-F1
#
_entry.id   AF-D1BXM2-F1
#
_cell.length_a   1.000
_cell.length_b   1.000
_cell.length_c   1.000
_cell.angle_alpha   90.00
_cell.angle_beta   90.00
_cell.angle_gamma   90.00
#
_symmetry.space_group_name_H-M   'P 1'
#
loop_
_entity.id
_entity.type
_entity.pdbx_description
1 polymer ?
#
loop_
_entity_poly.entity_id
_entity_poly.type
_entity_poly.pdbx_seq_one_letter_code
_entity_poly.pdbx_strand_id
1 'polypeptide(L)' 'MDTNTLAVGGLEPLMSIDQLAEYLGIPVATIYDWRVDGKGPCAIRIGRHVKYAVHDVQEWVAQHREAAPGRPSAGEARAR' A
#
# COMPACT_ATOMS: atom_id res chain seq x y z
N MET A 1 -17.31 1.00 12.83
CA MET A 1 -17.52 -0.46 12.66
C MET A 1 -16.25 -0.96 12.06
N ASP A 2 -15.27 -1.09 12.93
CA ASP A 2 -13.87 -1.02 12.55
C ASP A 2 -13.47 -2.46 12.30
N THR A 3 -13.18 -2.78 11.04
CA THR A 3 -12.77 -4.10 10.59
C THR A 3 -11.34 -4.37 11.07
N ASN A 4 -11.15 -4.38 12.39
CA ASN A 4 -10.02 -4.98 13.03
C ASN A 4 -10.18 -6.49 12.93
N THR A 5 -9.95 -7.02 11.72
CA THR A 5 -9.78 -8.44 11.48
C THR A 5 -8.45 -8.83 12.12
N LEU A 6 -8.51 -9.09 13.42
CA LEU A 6 -7.48 -9.83 14.12
C LEU A 6 -7.31 -11.16 13.40
N ALA A 7 -6.16 -11.32 12.74
CA ALA A 7 -5.76 -12.50 11.99
C ALA A 7 -6.09 -13.78 12.78
N VAL A 8 -7.20 -14.43 12.42
CA VAL A 8 -7.62 -15.69 13.01
C VAL A 8 -6.87 -16.81 12.28
N GLY A 9 -5.91 -17.44 12.94
CA GLY A 9 -5.37 -18.73 12.51
C GLY A 9 -4.17 -18.72 11.55
N GLY A 10 -3.23 -17.77 11.67
CA GLY A 10 -1.95 -17.82 10.96
C GLY A 10 -1.98 -17.30 9.50
N LEU A 11 -3.09 -16.67 9.10
CA LEU A 11 -3.19 -15.97 7.83
C LEU A 11 -2.76 -14.51 8.00
N GLU A 12 -1.99 -14.00 7.05
CA GLU A 12 -1.54 -12.61 7.08
C GLU A 12 -2.72 -11.63 7.00
N PRO A 13 -2.70 -10.55 7.81
CA PRO A 13 -3.76 -9.55 7.77
C PRO A 13 -3.79 -8.86 6.39
N LEU A 14 -5.00 -8.81 5.82
CA LEU A 14 -5.27 -8.21 4.52
C LEU A 14 -5.98 -6.86 4.68
N MET A 15 -5.32 -5.78 4.25
CA MET A 15 -5.87 -4.43 4.19
C MET A 15 -6.70 -4.20 2.93
N SER A 16 -7.79 -3.45 3.06
CA SER A 16 -8.50 -2.87 1.91
C SER A 16 -7.76 -1.63 1.38
N ILE A 17 -8.10 -1.17 0.17
CA ILE A 17 -7.67 0.14 -0.35
C ILE A 17 -7.89 1.27 0.66
N ASP A 18 -9.05 1.27 1.33
CA ASP A 18 -9.41 2.30 2.31
C ASP A 18 -8.53 2.26 3.57
N GLN A 19 -8.26 1.06 4.09
CA GLN A 19 -7.32 0.90 5.21
C GLN A 19 -5.89 1.27 4.82
N LEU A 20 -5.47 0.95 3.59
CA LEU A 20 -4.16 1.35 3.09
C LEU A 20 -4.04 2.88 2.98
N ALA A 21 -5.11 3.55 2.54
CA ALA A 21 -5.20 5.01 2.48
C ALA A 21 -5.07 5.63 3.88
N GLU A 22 -5.83 5.11 4.85
CA GLU A 22 -5.78 5.56 6.23
C GLU A 22 -4.40 5.32 6.86
N TYR A 23 -3.81 4.14 6.62
CA TYR A 23 -2.49 3.76 7.15
C TYR A 23 -1.36 4.63 6.60
N LEU A 24 -1.36 4.90 5.30
CA LEU A 24 -0.35 5.76 4.65
C LEU A 24 -0.66 7.26 4.82
N GLY A 25 -1.87 7.62 5.24
CA GLY A 25 -2.34 9.01 5.32
C GLY A 25 -2.52 9.68 3.96
N ILE A 26 -2.73 8.89 2.89
CA ILE A 26 -2.92 9.38 1.51
C ILE A 26 -4.35 9.12 1.05
N PRO A 27 -4.92 9.93 0.15
CA PRO A 27 -6.26 9.69 -0.34
C PRO A 27 -6.34 8.42 -1.20
N VAL A 28 -7.46 7.70 -1.09
CA VAL A 28 -7.77 6.49 -1.88
C VAL A 28 -7.58 6.72 -3.39
N ALA A 29 -7.88 7.93 -3.88
CA ALA A 29 -7.69 8.31 -5.28
C ALA A 29 -6.21 8.16 -5.73
N THR A 30 -5.26 8.51 -4.88
CA THR A 30 -3.82 8.36 -5.15
C THR A 30 -3.44 6.88 -5.24
N ILE A 31 -4.03 6.03 -4.41
CA ILE A 31 -3.80 4.57 -4.47
C ILE A 31 -4.36 3.98 -5.78
N TYR A 32 -5.51 4.49 -6.24
CA TYR A 32 -6.04 4.11 -7.55
C TYR A 32 -5.10 4.54 -8.68
N ASP A 33 -4.54 5.74 -8.61
CA ASP A 33 -3.56 6.24 -9.57
C ASP A 33 -2.32 5.35 -9.62
N TRP A 34 -1.75 5.00 -8.46
CA TRP A 34 -0.63 4.05 -8.36
C TRP A 34 -0.91 2.68 -8.97
N ARG A 35 -2.17 2.24 -8.93
CA ARG A 35 -2.58 0.96 -9.52
C ARG A 35 -2.65 1.02 -11.04
N VAL A 36 -2.99 2.18 -11.61
CA VAL A 36 -2.94 2.41 -13.05
C VAL A 36 -1.49 2.55 -13.52
N ASP A 37 -0.68 3.28 -12.74
CA ASP A 37 0.74 3.53 -13.05
C ASP A 37 1.66 2.35 -12.73
N GLY A 38 1.17 1.36 -11.99
CA GLY A 38 1.96 0.20 -11.55
C GLY A 38 3.02 0.51 -10.49
N LYS A 39 2.85 1.60 -9.73
CA LYS A 39 3.81 2.13 -8.74
C LYS A 39 3.47 1.82 -7.28
N GLY A 40 2.40 1.08 -7.03
CA GLY A 40 1.90 0.80 -5.69
C GLY A 40 2.31 -0.58 -5.13
N PRO A 41 1.95 -0.85 -3.86
CA PRO A 41 2.19 -2.15 -3.25
C PRO A 41 1.45 -3.27 -3.97
N CYS A 42 1.99 -4.49 -3.86
CA CYS A 42 1.40 -5.69 -4.45
C CYS A 42 -0.03 -5.91 -3.93
N ALA A 43 -0.96 -5.99 -4.88
CA ALA A 43 -2.38 -6.08 -4.59
C ALA A 43 -2.90 -7.48 -4.93
N ILE A 44 -3.53 -8.12 -3.95
CA ILE A 44 -4.15 -9.43 -4.07
C ILE A 44 -5.60 -9.24 -4.52
N ARG A 45 -5.92 -9.77 -5.71
CA ARG A 45 -7.28 -9.70 -6.27
C ARG A 45 -8.09 -10.90 -5.80
N ILE A 46 -9.08 -10.65 -4.95
CA ILE A 46 -10.01 -11.65 -4.42
C ILE A 46 -11.39 -11.39 -5.03
N GLY A 47 -11.62 -11.97 -6.20
CA GLY A 47 -12.83 -11.75 -7.00
C GLY A 47 -12.98 -10.29 -7.43
N ARG A 48 -14.00 -9.61 -6.88
CA ARG A 48 -14.24 -8.16 -7.11
C ARG A 48 -13.49 -7.25 -6.13
N HIS A 49 -12.96 -7.81 -5.05
CA HIS A 49 -12.31 -7.05 -4.00
C HIS A 49 -10.80 -7.08 -4.18
N VAL A 50 -10.18 -5.96 -3.84
CA VAL A 50 -8.73 -5.79 -3.90
C VAL A 50 -8.26 -5.63 -2.47
N LYS A 51 -7.29 -6.44 -2.10
CA LYS A 51 -6.68 -6.46 -0.78
C LYS A 51 -5.17 -6.33 -0.90
N TYR A 52 -4.52 -5.85 0.14
CA TYR A 52 -3.08 -5.74 0.25
C TYR A 52 -2.65 -6.52 1.48
N ALA A 53 -1.65 -7.39 1.38
CA ALA A 53 -1.06 -7.95 2.58
C ALA A 53 -0.25 -6.87 3.29
N VAL A 54 -0.30 -6.84 4.62
CA VAL A 54 0.49 -5.88 5.39
C VAL A 54 1.99 -6.03 5.08
N HIS A 55 2.47 -7.27 4.87
CA HIS A 55 3.85 -7.54 4.49
C HIS A 55 4.23 -6.89 3.15
N ASP A 56 3.42 -7.07 2.10
CA ASP A 56 3.65 -6.43 0.79
C ASP A 56 3.72 -4.91 0.89
N VAL A 57 2.84 -4.31 1.70
CA VAL A 57 2.86 -2.86 1.95
C VAL A 57 4.13 -2.45 2.68
N GLN A 58 4.55 -3.20 3.70
CA GLN A 58 5.78 -2.94 4.45
C GLN A 58 7.02 -3.04 3.55
N GLU A 59 7.11 -4.08 2.72
CA GLU A 59 8.20 -4.24 1.76
C GLU A 59 8.21 -3.11 0.74
N TRP A 60 7.05 -2.71 0.22
CA TRP A 60 6.93 -1.59 -0.70
C TRP A 60 7.40 -0.28 -0.04
N VAL A 61 6.94 0.02 1.18
CA VAL A 61 7.40 1.21 1.93
C VAL A 61 8.91 1.15 2.17
N ALA A 62 9.45 -0.03 2.51
CA ALA A 62 10.89 -0.22 2.72
C ALA A 62 11.70 0.01 1.44
N GLN A 63 11.19 -0.41 0.28
CA GLN A 63 11.81 -0.16 -1.03
C GLN A 63 11.74 1.31 -1.46
N HIS A 64 10.65 2.00 -1.10
CA HIS A 64 10.46 3.43 -1.38
C HIS A 64 11.16 4.35 -0.38
N ARG A 65 11.64 3.81 0.75
CA ARG A 65 12.37 4.58 1.75
C ARG A 65 13.70 5.04 1.16
N GLU A 66 13.94 6.34 1.16
CA GLU A 66 15.23 6.90 0.74
C GLU A 66 16.37 6.30 1.58
N ALA A 67 17.42 5.81 0.92
CA ALA A 67 18.54 5.15 1.58
C ALA A 67 19.32 6.08 2.54
N ALA A 68 19.21 7.40 2.35
CA ALA A 68 19.76 8.41 3.23
C ALA A 68 18.91 9.69 3.19
N PRO A 69 18.64 10.34 4.34
CA PRO A 69 17.95 11.63 4.34
C PRO A 69 18.79 12.66 3.59
N GLY A 70 18.24 13.26 2.54
CA GLY A 70 18.86 14.38 1.81
C GLY A 70 19.48 14.03 0.44
N ARG A 71 19.34 12.80 -0.06
CA ARG A 71 19.63 12.50 -1.46
C ARG A 71 18.31 12.13 -2.14
N PRO A 72 17.79 12.97 -3.07
CA PRO A 72 16.53 12.67 -3.73
C PRO A 72 16.68 11.31 -4.42
N SER A 73 15.89 10.34 -3.97
CA SER A 73 15.74 9.07 -4.68
C SER A 73 15.27 9.40 -6.09
N ALA A 74 16.12 9.12 -7.07
CA ALA A 74 15.83 9.23 -8.49
C ALA A 74 14.71 8.23 -8.84
N GLY A 75 13.47 8.63 -8.57
CA GLY A 75 12.28 7.79 -8.58
C GLY A 75 11.02 8.59 -8.27
N GLU A 76 11.13 9.72 -7.55
CA GLU A 76 10.04 10.68 -7.39
C GLU A 76 9.90 11.59 -8.64
N ALA A 77 9.74 10.96 -9.79
CA ALA A 77 9.23 11.63 -10.98
C ALA A 77 7.72 11.34 -11.07
N ARG A 78 6.96 12.40 -10.80
CA ARG A 78 5.57 12.63 -11.25
C ARG A 78 4.47 12.03 -10.40
N ALA A 79 3.93 12.85 -9.51
CA ALA A 79 2.49 13.10 -9.45
C ALA A 79 2.32 14.63 -9.34
N ARG A 80 1.63 15.22 -10.32
CA ARG A 80 1.32 16.65 -10.40
C ARG A 80 -0.17 16.84 -10.13
#